data_AF-A0A0H4CG23-F1
#
_entry.id   AF-A0A0H4CG23-F1
#
_cell.length_a   1.000
_cell.length_b   1.000
_cell.length_c   1.000
_cell.angle_alpha   90.00
_cell.angle_beta   90.00
_cell.angle_gamma   90.00
#
_symmetry.space_group_name_H-M   'P 1'
#
loop_
_entity.id
_entity.type
_entity.pdbx_description
1 polymer ?
#
loop_
_entity_poly.entity_id
_entity_poly.type
_entity_poly.pdbx_seq_one_letter_code
_entity_poly.pdbx_strand_id
1 'polypeptide(L)'
;MEAAAAPVQYVAWLGSLVHTHQYGKLADLRRPATADSPTHYEARAFAPTEDHRALYRQVGFLFARYHAGRVKPHYGYGNMGRAIRSIGYDGARGPANPGAERLMMRILPARQIPWRHLQHAIERIRAGETTPPSWAELITDLTRWTDRGRPAPEKWGDAFYSRGRTASPTVRTNGATK
;
A
#
# COMPACT_ATOMS: atom_id res chain seq x y z
N MET A 1 17.55 -11.11 -13.45
CA MET A 1 16.48 -11.86 -12.75
C MET A 1 16.37 -11.51 -11.25
N GLU A 2 17.40 -10.90 -10.66
CA GLU A 2 17.50 -10.55 -9.22
C GLU A 2 16.62 -9.37 -8.78
N ALA A 3 16.35 -8.41 -9.68
CA ALA A 3 15.59 -7.19 -9.36
C ALA A 3 14.12 -7.44 -8.95
N ALA A 4 13.49 -8.52 -9.42
CA ALA A 4 12.09 -8.84 -9.09
C ALA A 4 11.94 -9.43 -7.66
N ALA A 5 13.03 -9.97 -7.09
CA ALA A 5 13.00 -10.57 -5.75
C ALA A 5 13.13 -9.53 -4.63
N ALA A 6 13.80 -8.40 -4.90
CA ALA A 6 14.11 -7.39 -3.88
C ALA A 6 12.88 -6.85 -3.12
N PRO A 7 11.75 -6.48 -3.78
CA PRO A 7 10.55 -6.05 -3.06
C PRO A 7 9.98 -7.14 -2.15
N VAL A 8 9.99 -8.40 -2.58
CA VAL A 8 9.45 -9.54 -1.83
C VAL A 8 10.32 -9.84 -0.61
N GLN A 9 11.65 -9.86 -0.80
CA GLN A 9 12.61 -10.08 0.29
C GLN A 9 12.53 -8.97 1.34
N TYR A 10 12.42 -7.71 0.90
CA TYR A 10 12.28 -6.58 1.81
C TYR A 10 10.99 -6.65 2.63
N VAL A 11 9.87 -7.00 1.99
CA VAL A 11 8.59 -7.15 2.67
C VAL A 11 8.57 -8.34 3.62
N ALA A 12 9.26 -9.44 3.29
CA ALA A 12 9.45 -10.56 4.20
C ALA A 12 10.26 -10.16 5.44
N TRP A 13 11.33 -9.38 5.25
CA TRP A 13 12.11 -8.81 6.36
C TRP A 13 11.26 -7.87 7.23
N LEU A 14 10.51 -6.93 6.64
CA LEU A 14 9.60 -6.06 7.38
C LEU A 14 8.54 -6.86 8.17
N GLY A 15 7.99 -7.92 7.55
CA GLY A 15 7.05 -8.83 8.18
C GLY A 15 7.66 -9.57 9.37
N SER A 16 8.92 -9.99 9.27
CA SER A 16 9.62 -10.66 10.37
C SER A 16 9.83 -9.71 11.56
N LEU A 17 10.06 -8.41 11.34
CA LEU A 17 10.16 -7.43 12.44
C LEU A 17 8.86 -7.34 13.25
N VAL A 18 7.70 -7.40 12.60
CA VAL A 18 6.41 -7.40 13.29
C VAL A 18 6.19 -8.73 14.00
N HIS A 19 6.43 -9.84 13.31
CA HIS A 19 6.22 -11.19 13.85
C HIS A 19 7.10 -11.50 15.06
N THR A 20 8.35 -11.03 15.05
CA THR A 20 9.33 -11.23 16.14
C THR A 20 9.35 -10.07 17.15
N HIS A 21 8.37 -9.17 17.08
CA HIS A 21 8.18 -8.09 18.05
C HIS A 21 9.40 -7.15 18.18
N GLN A 22 10.10 -6.88 17.07
CA GLN A 22 11.24 -5.97 17.01
C GLN A 22 10.79 -4.51 17.05
N TYR A 23 10.13 -4.10 18.13
CA TYR A 23 9.49 -2.80 18.26
C TYR A 23 10.48 -1.63 18.19
N GLY A 24 11.73 -1.82 18.62
CA GLY A 24 12.80 -0.84 18.46
C GLY A 24 13.09 -0.54 16.99
N LYS A 25 13.27 -1.59 16.16
CA LYS A 25 13.47 -1.44 14.71
C LYS A 25 12.25 -0.82 14.03
N LEU A 26 11.03 -1.22 14.41
CA LEU A 26 9.81 -0.59 13.89
C LEU A 26 9.66 0.88 14.32
N ALA A 27 10.12 1.24 15.52
CA ALA A 27 10.13 2.62 15.99
C ALA A 27 11.17 3.45 15.23
N ASP A 28 12.35 2.89 14.97
CA ASP A 28 13.38 3.51 14.14
C ASP A 28 12.86 3.82 12.73
N LEU A 29 12.22 2.86 12.06
CA LEU A 29 11.66 3.05 10.72
C LEU A 29 10.61 4.16 10.64
N ARG A 30 9.96 4.51 11.76
CA ARG A 30 8.99 5.62 11.83
C ARG A 30 9.64 6.98 12.02
N ARG A 31 10.96 7.06 12.23
CA ARG A 31 11.66 8.33 12.42
C ARG A 31 11.75 9.09 11.10
N PRO A 32 11.83 10.44 11.15
CA PRO A 32 11.98 11.25 9.96
C PRO A 32 13.30 10.94 9.22
N ALA A 33 13.34 11.31 7.94
CA ALA A 33 14.48 11.01 7.06
C ALA A 33 15.82 11.62 7.53
N THR A 34 15.79 12.61 8.42
CA THR A 34 16.96 13.25 9.02
C THR A 34 17.60 12.43 10.15
N ALA A 35 16.93 11.38 10.64
CA ALA A 35 17.43 10.54 11.72
C ALA A 35 17.78 9.15 11.18
N ASP A 36 19.06 8.92 10.91
CA ASP A 36 19.57 7.62 10.49
C ASP A 36 19.85 6.71 11.70
N SER A 37 19.63 5.41 11.50
CA SER A 37 19.91 4.36 12.48
C SER A 37 20.33 3.09 11.75
N PRO A 38 20.94 2.10 12.42
CA PRO A 38 21.29 0.82 11.80
C PRO A 38 20.14 0.19 11.02
N THR A 39 18.91 0.26 11.55
CA THR A 39 17.69 -0.24 10.89
C THR A 39 17.44 0.42 9.53
N HIS A 40 17.75 1.71 9.39
CA HIS A 40 17.62 2.40 8.11
C HIS A 40 18.65 1.93 7.09
N TYR A 41 19.88 1.62 7.52
CA TYR A 41 20.90 1.07 6.63
C TYR A 41 20.54 -0.36 6.19
N GLU A 42 20.04 -1.20 7.10
CA GLU A 42 19.49 -2.53 6.77
C GLU A 42 18.38 -2.42 5.71
N ALA A 43 17.43 -1.51 5.89
CA ALA A 43 16.33 -1.31 4.94
C ALA A 43 16.81 -0.86 3.55
N ARG A 44 17.81 0.04 3.48
CA ARG A 44 18.40 0.52 2.21
C ARG A 44 19.17 -0.58 1.48
N ALA A 45 19.74 -1.55 2.18
CA ALA A 45 20.52 -2.63 1.58
C ALA A 45 19.68 -3.55 0.68
N PHE A 46 18.36 -3.58 0.84
CA PHE A 46 17.45 -4.30 -0.06
C PHE A 46 17.21 -3.58 -1.39
N ALA A 47 17.52 -2.29 -1.50
CA ALA A 47 17.28 -1.54 -2.73
C ALA A 47 18.26 -2.01 -3.83
N PRO A 48 17.76 -2.35 -5.03
CA PRO A 48 18.62 -2.86 -6.10
C PRO A 48 19.56 -1.80 -6.69
N THR A 49 19.28 -0.52 -6.47
CA THR A 49 20.10 0.61 -6.94
C THR A 49 20.14 1.70 -5.85
N GLU A 50 21.15 2.57 -5.92
CA GLU A 50 21.28 3.72 -5.02
C GLU A 50 20.03 4.61 -5.06
N ASP A 51 19.53 4.89 -6.27
CA ASP A 51 18.36 5.73 -6.51
C ASP A 51 17.09 5.20 -5.82
N HIS A 52 17.00 3.88 -5.61
CA HIS A 52 15.86 3.25 -4.95
C HIS A 52 15.98 3.22 -3.41
N ARG A 53 17.13 3.54 -2.82
CA ARG A 53 17.31 3.49 -1.36
C ARG A 53 16.35 4.40 -0.60
N ALA A 54 16.12 5.61 -1.12
CA ALA A 54 15.15 6.55 -0.54
C ALA A 54 13.72 5.99 -0.60
N LEU A 55 13.35 5.33 -1.70
CA LEU A 55 12.04 4.69 -1.86
C LEU A 55 11.85 3.56 -0.85
N TYR A 56 12.82 2.65 -0.72
CA TYR A 56 12.74 1.53 0.23
C TYR A 56 12.62 2.01 1.67
N ARG A 57 13.41 3.04 2.05
CA ARG A 57 13.27 3.70 3.35
C ARG A 57 11.85 4.21 3.57
N GLN A 58 11.31 4.94 2.59
CA GLN A 58 10.01 5.59 2.74
C GLN A 58 8.86 4.57 2.78
N VAL A 59 8.95 3.47 2.04
CA VAL A 59 8.00 2.36 2.16
C VAL A 59 8.11 1.67 3.53
N GLY A 60 9.32 1.49 4.06
CA GLY A 60 9.54 0.98 5.42
C GLY A 60 8.86 1.85 6.47
N PHE A 61 8.95 3.17 6.32
CA PHE A 61 8.23 4.14 7.15
C PHE A 61 6.70 3.94 7.07
N LEU A 62 6.14 3.83 5.86
CA LEU A 62 4.69 3.59 5.68
C LEU A 62 4.24 2.26 6.31
N PHE A 63 5.02 1.19 6.10
CA PHE A 63 4.77 -0.11 6.69
C PHE A 63 4.76 -0.06 8.21
N ALA A 64 5.77 0.58 8.82
CA ALA A 64 5.91 0.69 10.26
C ALA A 64 4.83 1.58 10.89
N ARG A 65 4.29 2.55 10.14
CA ARG A 65 3.11 3.32 10.55
C ARG A 65 1.83 2.49 10.51
N TYR A 66 1.60 1.72 9.44
CA TYR A 66 0.43 0.84 9.35
C TYR A 66 0.40 -0.20 10.50
N HIS A 67 1.56 -0.76 10.82
CA HIS A 67 1.73 -1.79 11.85
C HIS A 67 1.94 -1.25 13.28
N ALA A 68 1.85 0.07 13.49
CA ALA A 68 1.97 0.62 14.84
C ALA A 68 0.87 0.05 15.76
N GLY A 69 1.30 -0.70 16.80
CA GLY A 69 0.42 -1.39 17.74
C GLY A 69 -0.13 -2.74 17.26
N ARG A 70 0.26 -3.22 16.08
CA ARG A 70 -0.16 -4.54 15.56
C ARG A 70 0.83 -5.63 15.96
N VAL A 71 0.32 -6.82 16.26
CA VAL A 71 1.10 -8.01 16.65
C VAL A 71 1.26 -9.03 15.52
N LYS A 72 0.47 -8.91 14.45
CA LYS A 72 0.56 -9.79 13.27
C LYS A 72 0.94 -8.97 12.03
N PRO A 73 1.89 -9.44 11.21
CA PRO A 73 2.21 -8.78 9.95
C PRO A 73 1.03 -8.89 8.98
N HIS A 74 0.79 -7.83 8.23
CA HIS A 74 -0.16 -7.79 7.13
C HIS A 74 0.59 -7.41 5.84
N TYR A 75 0.78 -8.39 4.96
CA TYR A 75 1.51 -8.22 3.69
C TYR A 75 0.76 -7.39 2.64
N GLY A 76 -0.55 -7.25 2.82
CA GLY A 76 -1.41 -6.43 1.98
C GLY A 76 -1.96 -7.20 0.79
N TYR A 77 -2.86 -6.57 0.04
CA TYR A 77 -3.43 -7.17 -1.16
C TYR A 77 -3.86 -6.10 -2.18
N GLY A 78 -3.53 -6.36 -3.44
CA GLY A 78 -3.78 -5.46 -4.56
C GLY A 78 -3.01 -4.14 -4.48
N ASN A 79 -3.27 -3.26 -5.44
CA ASN A 79 -2.60 -1.97 -5.54
C ASN A 79 -3.21 -0.90 -4.61
N MET A 80 -2.55 0.27 -4.53
CA MET A 80 -2.98 1.38 -3.69
C MET A 80 -4.38 1.90 -4.05
N GLY A 81 -4.76 1.92 -5.32
CA GLY A 81 -6.11 2.30 -5.76
C GLY A 81 -7.19 1.40 -5.15
N ARG A 82 -6.97 0.08 -5.16
CA ARG A 82 -7.87 -0.88 -4.51
C ARG A 82 -7.92 -0.72 -3.00
N ALA A 83 -6.78 -0.49 -2.37
CA ALA A 83 -6.72 -0.26 -0.93
C ALA A 83 -7.48 1.02 -0.52
N ILE A 84 -7.28 2.13 -1.25
CA ILE A 84 -8.01 3.38 -1.02
C ILE A 84 -9.50 3.20 -1.31
N ARG A 85 -9.88 2.37 -2.29
CA ARG A 85 -11.28 2.04 -2.56
C ARG A 85 -11.98 1.38 -1.37
N SER A 86 -11.25 0.67 -0.51
CA SER A 86 -11.81 0.04 0.69
C SER A 86 -12.17 1.02 1.81
N ILE A 87 -11.66 2.26 1.75
CA ILE A 87 -11.89 3.26 2.81
C ILE A 87 -13.37 3.65 2.84
N GLY A 88 -13.95 3.61 4.04
CA GLY A 88 -15.36 3.92 4.29
C GLY A 88 -16.15 2.70 4.75
N TYR A 89 -17.45 2.91 4.96
CA TYR A 89 -18.40 1.88 5.38
C TYR A 89 -19.24 1.39 4.18
N ASP A 90 -20.01 0.33 4.38
CA ASP A 90 -20.81 -0.27 3.31
C ASP A 90 -21.78 0.77 2.68
N GLY A 91 -21.74 0.86 1.35
CA GLY A 91 -22.48 1.88 0.58
C GLY A 91 -21.74 3.22 0.38
N ALA A 92 -20.68 3.50 1.14
CA ALA A 92 -19.90 4.74 1.07
C ALA A 92 -18.39 4.47 0.92
N ARG A 93 -18.04 3.51 0.06
CA ARG A 93 -16.66 3.14 -0.30
C ARG A 93 -16.29 3.61 -1.71
N GLY A 94 -14.99 3.68 -1.99
CA GLY A 94 -14.50 4.01 -3.32
C GLY A 94 -14.89 5.43 -3.75
N PRO A 95 -15.25 5.64 -5.03
CA PRO A 95 -15.67 6.94 -5.53
C PRO A 95 -16.90 7.53 -4.81
N ALA A 96 -17.74 6.71 -4.18
CA ALA A 96 -18.86 7.20 -3.38
C ALA A 96 -18.41 7.80 -2.03
N ASN A 97 -17.14 7.67 -1.66
CA ASN A 97 -16.55 8.29 -0.47
C ASN A 97 -15.79 9.57 -0.86
N PRO A 98 -16.30 10.77 -0.55
CA PRO A 98 -15.64 12.02 -0.95
C PRO A 98 -14.21 12.17 -0.41
N GLY A 99 -13.93 11.59 0.76
CA GLY A 99 -12.58 11.60 1.33
C GLY A 99 -11.60 10.69 0.57
N ALA A 100 -12.06 9.52 0.12
CA ALA A 100 -11.24 8.60 -0.65
C ALA A 100 -11.01 9.11 -2.08
N GLU A 101 -12.06 9.68 -2.68
CA GLU A 101 -11.98 10.32 -3.99
C GLU A 101 -11.00 11.50 -3.99
N ARG A 102 -11.09 12.40 -2.99
CA ARG A 102 -10.12 13.52 -2.84
C ARG A 102 -8.68 13.03 -2.70
N LEU A 103 -8.44 11.92 -2.02
CA LEU A 103 -7.11 11.32 -1.94
C LEU A 103 -6.61 10.88 -3.31
N MET A 104 -7.44 10.16 -4.08
CA MET A 104 -7.08 9.72 -5.44
C MET A 104 -6.85 10.90 -6.38
N MET A 105 -7.69 11.93 -6.33
CA MET A 105 -7.55 13.14 -7.14
C MET A 105 -6.24 13.90 -6.87
N ARG A 106 -5.60 13.70 -5.72
CA ARG A 106 -4.28 14.28 -5.41
C ARG A 106 -3.12 13.35 -5.77
N ILE A 107 -3.33 12.04 -5.70
CA ILE A 107 -2.30 11.03 -5.99
C ILE A 107 -2.12 10.86 -7.51
N LEU A 108 -3.22 10.66 -8.25
CA LEU A 108 -3.21 10.32 -9.66
C LEU A 108 -2.57 11.35 -10.60
N PRO A 109 -2.69 12.68 -10.40
CA PRO A 109 -2.03 13.64 -11.28
C PRO A 109 -0.56 13.91 -10.90
N ALA A 110 -0.07 13.40 -9.76
CA ALA A 110 1.25 13.72 -9.26
C ALA A 110 2.37 13.22 -10.20
N ARG A 111 3.28 14.12 -10.59
CA ARG A 111 4.44 13.81 -11.45
C ARG A 111 5.60 13.19 -10.67
N GLN A 112 5.73 13.56 -9.41
CA GLN A 112 6.62 12.93 -8.44
C GLN A 112 5.82 12.03 -7.51
N ILE A 113 6.48 11.11 -6.81
CA ILE A 113 5.80 10.24 -5.84
C ILE A 113 5.13 11.10 -4.76
N PRO A 114 3.80 11.02 -4.57
CA PRO A 114 3.08 11.90 -3.66
C PRO A 114 3.14 11.42 -2.21
N TRP A 115 4.35 11.37 -1.63
CA TRP A 115 4.63 10.74 -0.32
C TRP A 115 3.68 11.16 0.81
N ARG A 116 3.37 12.46 0.93
CA ARG A 116 2.44 12.98 1.96
C ARG A 116 1.03 12.38 1.81
N HIS A 117 0.55 12.24 0.58
CA HIS A 117 -0.77 11.67 0.31
C HIS A 117 -0.80 10.15 0.49
N LEU A 118 0.29 9.45 0.15
CA LEU A 118 0.42 8.02 0.42
C LEU A 118 0.43 7.73 1.92
N GLN A 119 1.16 8.54 2.69
CA GLN A 119 1.13 8.44 4.15
C GLN A 119 -0.28 8.65 4.69
N HIS A 120 -0.97 9.71 4.26
CA HIS A 120 -2.33 9.98 4.70
C HIS A 120 -3.29 8.82 4.33
N ALA A 121 -3.16 8.26 3.13
CA ALA A 121 -3.94 7.11 2.70
C ALA A 121 -3.71 5.89 3.61
N ILE A 122 -2.44 5.55 3.90
CA ILE A 122 -2.09 4.43 4.79
C ILE A 122 -2.63 4.64 6.21
N GLU A 123 -2.58 5.86 6.73
CA GLU A 123 -3.14 6.19 8.04
C GLU A 123 -4.66 6.01 8.07
N ARG A 124 -5.37 6.40 7.00
CA ARG A 124 -6.81 6.19 6.89
C ARG A 124 -7.18 4.71 6.76
N ILE A 125 -6.42 3.95 5.98
CA ILE A 125 -6.57 2.49 5.85
C ILE A 125 -6.35 1.82 7.22
N ARG A 126 -5.30 2.21 7.94
CA ARG A 126 -5.05 1.72 9.31
C ARG A 126 -6.21 2.04 10.25
N ALA A 127 -6.68 3.29 10.25
CA ALA A 127 -7.75 3.74 11.14
C ALA A 127 -9.10 3.09 10.85
N GLY A 128 -9.40 2.80 9.57
CA GLY A 128 -10.58 2.03 9.17
C GLY A 128 -10.43 0.52 9.30
N GLU A 129 -9.30 0.05 9.87
CA GLU A 129 -8.96 -1.37 10.01
C GLU A 129 -9.03 -2.18 8.71
N THR A 130 -8.83 -1.53 7.56
CA THR A 130 -8.89 -2.18 6.26
C THR A 130 -7.54 -2.76 5.83
N THR A 131 -7.60 -3.62 4.83
CA THR A 131 -6.43 -4.23 4.18
C THR A 131 -5.57 -3.15 3.48
N PRO A 132 -4.26 -3.05 3.77
CA PRO A 132 -3.35 -2.17 3.06
C PRO A 132 -3.08 -2.70 1.64
N PRO A 133 -2.51 -1.90 0.74
CA PRO A 133 -2.03 -2.44 -0.53
C PRO A 133 -0.94 -3.48 -0.28
N SER A 134 -0.76 -4.38 -1.25
CA SER A 134 0.42 -5.25 -1.29
C SER A 134 1.66 -4.38 -1.23
N TRP A 135 2.48 -4.55 -0.19
CA TRP A 135 3.67 -3.72 0.01
C TRP A 135 4.72 -3.95 -1.08
N ALA A 136 4.84 -5.18 -1.58
CA ALA A 136 5.76 -5.52 -2.66
C ALA A 136 5.29 -4.92 -3.99
N GLU A 137 3.98 -4.95 -4.25
CA GLU A 137 3.38 -4.31 -5.42
C GLU A 137 3.51 -2.78 -5.33
N LEU A 138 3.34 -2.20 -4.13
CA LEU A 138 3.54 -0.76 -3.90
C LEU A 138 4.96 -0.33 -4.25
N ILE A 139 5.98 -1.06 -3.81
CA ILE A 139 7.39 -0.78 -4.17
C ILE A 139 7.56 -0.82 -5.69
N THR A 140 7.04 -1.87 -6.32
CA THR A 140 7.13 -2.07 -7.77
C THR A 140 6.46 -0.92 -8.55
N ASP A 141 5.25 -0.53 -8.14
CA ASP A 141 4.50 0.56 -8.75
C ASP A 141 5.21 1.91 -8.54
N LEU A 142 5.81 2.15 -7.37
CA LEU A 142 6.52 3.39 -7.05
C LEU A 142 7.87 3.52 -7.77
N THR A 143 8.60 2.41 -7.98
CA THR A 143 9.83 2.41 -8.79
C THR A 143 9.55 2.86 -10.23
N ARG A 144 8.34 2.59 -10.73
CA ARG A 144 7.90 2.91 -12.10
C ARG A 144 7.01 4.15 -12.15
N TRP A 145 6.98 4.95 -11.09
CA TRP A 145 6.05 6.08 -10.96
C TRP A 145 6.25 7.14 -12.05
N THR A 146 7.51 7.39 -12.41
CA THR A 146 7.92 8.39 -13.40
C THR A 146 8.09 7.81 -14.80
N ASP A 147 7.80 6.52 -15.01
CA ASP A 147 7.89 5.89 -16.32
C ASP A 147 6.98 6.60 -17.33
N ARG A 148 7.44 6.65 -18.58
CA ARG A 148 6.63 7.19 -19.69
C ARG A 148 5.32 6.41 -19.80
N GLY A 149 4.21 7.14 -19.99
CA GLY A 149 2.87 6.55 -20.02
C GLY A 149 2.20 6.44 -18.65
N ARG A 150 2.95 6.61 -17.55
CA ARG A 150 2.42 6.61 -16.17
C ARG A 150 1.58 5.36 -15.83
N PRO A 151 2.11 4.14 -16.05
CA PRO A 151 1.35 2.90 -15.89
C PRO A 151 0.88 2.65 -14.45
N ALA A 152 1.66 3.04 -13.43
CA ALA A 152 1.28 2.87 -12.04
C ALA A 152 0.07 3.76 -11.64
N PRO A 153 0.08 5.10 -11.89
CA PRO A 153 -1.11 5.92 -11.72
C PRO A 153 -2.34 5.42 -12.47
N GLU A 154 -2.20 5.01 -13.73
CA GLU A 154 -3.30 4.47 -14.54
C GLU A 154 -3.92 3.23 -13.89
N LYS A 155 -3.09 2.23 -13.58
CA LYS A 155 -3.48 1.00 -12.87
C LYS A 155 -4.18 1.27 -11.52
N TRP A 156 -3.72 2.28 -10.77
CA TRP A 156 -4.36 2.67 -9.51
C TRP A 156 -5.71 3.36 -9.74
N GLY A 157 -5.81 4.20 -10.78
CA GLY A 157 -7.05 4.83 -11.20
C GLY A 157 -8.10 3.79 -11.57
N ASP A 158 -7.74 2.84 -12.44
CA ASP A 158 -8.62 1.74 -12.85
C ASP A 158 -9.11 0.92 -11.66
N ALA A 159 -8.21 0.56 -10.74
CA ALA A 159 -8.59 -0.21 -9.56
C ALA A 159 -9.51 0.55 -8.58
N PHE A 160 -9.44 1.88 -8.56
CA PHE A 160 -10.30 2.71 -7.72
C PHE A 160 -11.66 2.99 -8.37
N TYR A 161 -11.67 3.41 -9.64
CA TYR A 161 -12.86 3.87 -10.34
C TYR A 161 -13.62 2.76 -11.08
N SER A 162 -13.00 1.60 -11.32
CA SER A 162 -13.72 0.48 -11.91
C SER A 162 -14.97 0.16 -11.07
N ARG A 163 -16.12 0.19 -11.75
CA ARG A 163 -17.35 -0.36 -11.20
C ARG A 163 -17.05 -1.83 -10.99
N GLY A 164 -16.95 -2.26 -9.74
CA GLY A 164 -16.93 -3.68 -9.45
C GLY A 164 -18.11 -4.27 -10.20
N ARG A 165 -17.86 -5.24 -11.10
CA ARG A 165 -18.92 -6.13 -11.54
C ARG A 165 -19.44 -6.75 -10.26
N THR A 166 -20.50 -6.18 -9.70
CA THR A 166 -21.37 -6.86 -8.75
C THR A 166 -21.69 -8.16 -9.45
N ALA A 167 -21.14 -9.26 -8.94
CA ALA A 167 -21.60 -10.58 -9.35
C ALA A 167 -23.13 -10.52 -9.26
N SER A 168 -23.78 -10.78 -10.39
CA SER A 168 -25.24 -10.78 -10.47
C SER A 168 -25.81 -11.57 -9.30
N PRO A 169 -26.91 -11.12 -8.67
CA PRO A 169 -27.58 -11.94 -7.68
C PRO A 169 -27.94 -13.25 -8.39
N THR A 170 -27.36 -14.36 -7.94
CA THR A 170 -27.79 -15.69 -8.34
C THR A 170 -29.26 -15.78 -8.00
N VAL A 171 -30.11 -15.65 -9.03
CA VAL A 171 -31.54 -15.92 -8.92
C VAL A 171 -31.64 -17.36 -8.41
N ARG A 172 -32.05 -17.50 -7.15
CA ARG A 172 -32.51 -18.79 -6.63
C ARG A 172 -33.80 -19.11 -7.37
N THR A 173 -33.72 -19.92 -8.40
CA THR A 173 -34.87 -20.63 -8.94
C THR A 173 -35.27 -21.68 -7.91
N ASN A 174 -36.26 -21.34 -7.07
CA ASN A 174 -36.97 -22.34 -6.28
C ASN A 174 -37.69 -23.28 -7.25
N GLY A 175 -37.20 -24.51 -7.36
CA GLY A 175 -37.87 -25.58 -8.08
C GLY A 175 -39.21 -25.89 -7.43
N ALA A 176 -40.26 -25.78 -8.23
CA ALA A 176 -41.60 -26.22 -7.90
C ALA A 176 -41.62 -27.76 -7.71
N THR A 177 -42.28 -28.20 -6.65
CA THR A 177 -42.70 -29.60 -6.48
C THR A 177 -44.22 -29.62 -6.59
N LYS A 178 -44.74 -30.33 -7.59
CA LYS A 178 -46.04 -30.99 -7.60
C LYS A 178 -45.89 -32.28 -8.39
#